data_AF-G5ZZI0-F1
#
_entry.id   AF-G5ZZI0-F1
#
_cell.length_a   1.000
_cell.length_b   1.000
_cell.length_c   1.000
_cell.angle_alpha   90.00
_cell.angle_beta   90.00
_cell.angle_gamma   90.00
#
_symmetry.space_group_name_H-M   'P 1'
#
loop_
_entity.id
_entity.type
_entity.pdbx_description
1 polymer ?
#
loop_
_entity_poly.entity_id
_entity_poly.type
_entity_poly.pdbx_seq_one_letter_code
_entity_poly.pdbx_strand_id
1 'polypeptide(L)'
;MNIAIQLVSDALQDKYEKAILVSADTDFIPAVRMVRNQSRKRVEIWAPPGRSQPGRGLAREITEVMIEQSLLPDKVILSKGKAVFRPQAYNPPV
;
A
#
# COMPACT_ATOMS: atom_id res chain seq x y z
N MET A 1 -18.06 -1.95 -4.79
CA MET A 1 -16.61 -2.15 -4.59
C MET A 1 -15.96 -2.37 -5.95
N ASN A 2 -15.20 -1.39 -6.48
CA ASN A 2 -14.66 -1.47 -7.85
C ASN A 2 -13.24 -2.07 -7.91
N ILE A 3 -12.43 -1.86 -6.86
CA ILE A 3 -11.01 -2.21 -6.84
C ILE A 3 -10.78 -3.73 -6.90
N ALA A 4 -11.59 -4.53 -6.22
CA ALA A 4 -11.46 -6.00 -6.23
C ALA A 4 -11.67 -6.59 -7.62
N ILE A 5 -12.68 -6.08 -8.35
CA ILE A 5 -12.99 -6.49 -9.72
C ILE A 5 -11.85 -6.07 -10.64
N GLN A 6 -11.38 -4.83 -10.52
CA GLN A 6 -10.29 -4.31 -11.34
C GLN A 6 -8.98 -5.08 -11.12
N LEU A 7 -8.63 -5.39 -9.87
CA LEU A 7 -7.45 -6.18 -9.51
C LEU A 7 -7.45 -7.53 -10.23
N VAL A 8 -8.57 -8.24 -10.22
CA VAL A 8 -8.71 -9.53 -10.89
C VAL A 8 -8.66 -9.36 -12.41
N SER A 9 -9.43 -8.41 -12.95
CA SER A 9 -9.51 -8.16 -14.38
C SER A 9 -8.13 -7.85 -14.97
N ASP A 10 -7.38 -6.98 -14.31
CA ASP A 10 -6.04 -6.60 -14.73
C ASP A 10 -5.02 -7.75 -14.55
N ALA A 11 -5.22 -8.65 -13.58
CA ALA A 11 -4.39 -9.84 -13.44
C ALA A 11 -4.57 -10.80 -14.63
N LEU A 12 -5.83 -11.04 -15.02
CA LEU A 12 -6.20 -11.94 -16.12
C LEU A 12 -5.82 -11.34 -17.49
N GLN A 13 -5.81 -10.01 -17.60
CA GLN A 13 -5.40 -9.29 -18.79
C GLN A 13 -3.90 -8.95 -18.83
N ASP A 14 -3.11 -9.50 -17.90
CA ASP A 14 -1.66 -9.35 -17.87
C ASP A 14 -1.15 -7.89 -17.69
N LYS A 15 -1.95 -7.01 -17.07
CA LYS A 15 -1.68 -5.56 -17.01
C LYS A 15 -0.73 -5.12 -15.90
N TYR A 16 -0.32 -6.03 -15.02
CA TYR A 16 0.67 -5.76 -13.98
C TYR A 16 1.43 -7.04 -13.63
N GLU A 17 2.64 -6.90 -13.10
CA GLU A 17 3.42 -8.03 -12.54
C GLU A 17 3.14 -8.23 -11.05
N LYS A 18 3.10 -7.11 -10.32
CA LYS A 18 2.85 -7.05 -8.89
C LYS A 18 1.84 -5.95 -8.56
N ALA A 19 0.84 -6.29 -7.75
CA ALA A 19 -0.07 -5.34 -7.12
C ALA A 19 0.22 -5.22 -5.62
N ILE A 20 0.25 -3.98 -5.11
CA ILE A 20 0.34 -3.66 -3.69
C ILE A 20 -1.00 -3.04 -3.29
N LEU A 21 -1.77 -3.76 -2.49
CA LEU A 21 -3.06 -3.29 -2.00
C LEU A 21 -2.90 -2.79 -0.57
N VAL A 22 -3.02 -1.48 -0.37
CA VAL A 22 -3.00 -0.88 0.98
C VAL A 22 -4.41 -0.88 1.54
N SER A 23 -4.73 -1.83 2.42
CA SER A 23 -6.05 -1.99 3.03
C SER A 23 -6.00 -2.91 4.25
N ALA A 24 -6.90 -2.66 5.21
CA ALA A 24 -7.21 -3.58 6.31
C ALA A 24 -8.55 -4.31 6.13
N ASP A 25 -9.20 -4.12 4.97
CA ASP A 25 -10.48 -4.71 4.64
C ASP A 25 -10.31 -6.18 4.22
N THR A 26 -11.02 -7.08 4.91
CA THR A 26 -11.01 -8.52 4.63
C THR A 26 -11.72 -8.92 3.36
N ASP A 27 -12.59 -8.07 2.83
CA ASP A 27 -13.40 -8.39 1.66
C ASP A 27 -12.53 -8.54 0.39
N PHE A 28 -11.28 -8.10 0.43
CA PHE A 28 -10.29 -8.34 -0.64
C PHE A 28 -9.68 -9.74 -0.62
N ILE A 29 -9.80 -10.51 0.46
CA ILE A 29 -9.19 -11.85 0.57
C ILE A 29 -9.63 -12.79 -0.57
N PRO A 30 -10.92 -12.89 -0.94
CA PRO A 30 -11.35 -13.72 -2.06
C PRO A 30 -10.74 -13.27 -3.39
N ALA A 31 -10.68 -11.96 -3.66
CA ALA A 31 -10.10 -11.43 -4.90
C ALA A 31 -8.60 -11.74 -5.00
N VAL A 32 -7.85 -11.57 -3.90
CA VAL A 32 -6.42 -11.91 -3.84
C VAL A 32 -6.20 -13.42 -4.03
N ARG A 33 -7.03 -14.27 -3.42
CA ARG A 33 -6.98 -15.72 -3.65
C ARG A 33 -7.27 -16.07 -5.10
N MET A 34 -8.24 -15.41 -5.72
CA MET A 34 -8.58 -15.64 -7.12
C MET A 34 -7.41 -15.29 -8.04
N VAL A 35 -6.77 -14.13 -7.85
CA VAL A 35 -5.59 -13.74 -8.62
C VAL A 35 -4.46 -14.76 -8.47
N ARG A 36 -4.16 -15.20 -7.24
CA ARG A 36 -3.10 -16.19 -6.99
C ARG A 36 -3.39 -17.56 -7.60
N ASN A 37 -4.66 -17.94 -7.70
CA ASN A 37 -5.06 -19.24 -8.24
C ASN A 37 -5.19 -19.23 -9.77
N GLN A 38 -5.62 -18.10 -10.34
CA GLN A 38 -5.98 -17.99 -11.77
C GLN A 38 -4.91 -17.28 -12.61
N SER A 39 -3.85 -16.75 -11.99
CA SER A 39 -2.77 -16.06 -12.68
C SER A 39 -1.43 -16.30 -11.99
N ARG A 40 -0.34 -15.90 -12.62
CA ARG A 40 1.00 -15.90 -12.02
C ARG A 40 1.34 -14.59 -11.30
N LYS A 41 0.38 -13.67 -11.20
CA LYS A 41 0.62 -12.32 -10.70
C LYS A 41 0.79 -12.30 -9.18
N ARG A 42 1.64 -11.40 -8.70
CA ARG A 42 1.92 -11.24 -7.26
C ARG A 42 0.99 -10.19 -6.67
N VAL A 43 0.33 -10.52 -5.57
CA VAL A 43 -0.48 -9.54 -4.83
C VAL A 43 -0.08 -9.57 -3.35
N GLU A 44 0.31 -8.41 -2.87
CA GLU A 44 0.62 -8.14 -1.46
C GLU A 44 -0.43 -7.21 -0.87
N ILE A 45 -0.92 -7.53 0.33
CA ILE A 45 -1.80 -6.67 1.09
C ILE A 45 -1.00 -6.04 2.21
N TRP A 46 -1.12 -4.73 2.38
CA TRP A 46 -0.47 -3.96 3.43
C TRP A 46 -1.52 -3.19 4.23
N ALA A 47 -1.68 -3.52 5.50
CA ALA A 47 -2.59 -2.83 6.42
C ALA A 47 -1.93 -1.56 6.96
N PRO A 48 -2.67 -0.46 7.12
CA PRO A 48 -2.19 0.71 7.85
C PRO A 48 -1.78 0.36 9.30
N PRO A 49 -0.93 1.19 9.95
CA PRO A 49 -0.51 0.97 11.34
C PRO A 49 -1.70 0.77 12.28
N GLY A 50 -1.61 -0.23 13.17
CA GLY A 50 -2.65 -0.55 14.15
C GLY A 50 -3.95 -1.10 13.56
N ARG A 51 -3.99 -1.37 12.25
CA ARG A 51 -5.17 -1.92 11.55
C ARG A 51 -4.95 -3.34 11.05
N SER A 52 -3.75 -3.91 11.23
CA SER A 52 -3.53 -5.33 10.98
C SER A 52 -4.33 -6.17 11.97
N GLN A 53 -5.08 -7.15 11.47
CA GLN A 53 -5.83 -8.08 12.32
C GLN A 53 -5.09 -9.43 12.43
N PRO A 54 -4.63 -9.81 13.65
CA PRO A 54 -4.04 -11.12 13.89
C PRO A 54 -4.98 -12.25 13.45
N GLY A 55 -4.44 -13.27 12.78
CA GLY A 55 -5.20 -14.47 12.38
C GLY A 55 -5.89 -14.41 11.01
N ARG A 56 -5.87 -13.26 10.31
CA ARG A 56 -6.44 -13.14 8.94
C ARG A 56 -5.40 -13.30 7.81
N GLY A 57 -4.14 -13.49 8.16
CA GLY A 57 -3.13 -14.29 7.43
C GLY A 57 -2.58 -13.76 6.10
N LEU A 58 -3.08 -12.66 5.54
CA LEU A 58 -2.67 -12.19 4.21
C LEU A 58 -2.10 -10.77 4.16
N ALA A 59 -2.40 -9.94 5.15
CA ALA A 59 -1.94 -8.57 5.21
C ALA A 59 -0.67 -8.44 6.06
N ARG A 60 0.34 -7.75 5.52
CA ARG A 60 1.49 -7.25 6.26
C ARG A 60 1.13 -5.90 6.87
N GLU A 61 1.73 -5.53 7.99
CA GLU A 61 1.52 -4.21 8.57
C GLU A 61 2.52 -3.19 8.01
N ILE A 62 2.04 -2.00 7.66
CA ILE A 62 2.88 -0.81 7.50
C ILE A 62 3.19 -0.33 8.91
N THR A 63 4.46 -0.38 9.31
CA THR A 63 4.88 0.03 10.65
C THR A 63 5.10 1.54 10.71
N GLU A 64 5.07 2.10 11.92
CA GLU A 64 5.41 3.51 12.15
C GLU A 64 6.83 3.83 11.66
N VAL A 65 7.79 2.93 11.92
CA VAL A 65 9.18 3.03 11.43
C VAL A 65 9.25 3.13 9.89
N MET A 66 8.42 2.36 9.15
CA MET A 66 8.38 2.46 7.68
C MET A 66 7.85 3.81 7.23
N ILE A 67 6.86 4.37 7.93
CA ILE A 67 6.34 5.71 7.64
C ILE A 67 7.43 6.75 7.90
N GLU A 68 8.07 6.72 9.06
CA GLU A 68 9.16 7.62 9.46
C GLU A 68 10.28 7.67 8.41
N GLN A 69 10.73 6.50 7.96
CA GLN A 69 11.79 6.37 6.95
C GLN A 69 11.35 6.81 5.55
N SER A 70 10.05 6.92 5.31
CA SER A 70 9.48 7.31 4.01
C SER A 70 9.08 8.79 3.95
N LEU A 71 9.31 9.56 5.03
CA LEU A 71 9.00 10.98 5.05
C LEU A 71 10.01 11.76 4.19
N LEU A 72 9.50 12.76 3.47
CA LEU A 72 10.36 13.73 2.81
C LEU A 72 11.18 14.51 3.85
N PRO A 73 12.39 14.99 3.49
CA PRO A 73 13.15 15.89 4.33
C PRO A 73 12.33 17.13 4.70
N ASP A 74 12.62 17.72 5.86
CA ASP A 74 11.92 18.94 6.34
C ASP A 74 11.95 20.08 5.33
N LYS A 75 13.00 20.14 4.51
CA LYS A 75 13.18 21.13 3.46
C LYS A 75 13.70 20.46 2.19
N VAL A 76 13.00 20.68 1.09
CA VAL A 76 13.42 20.27 -0.25
C VAL A 76 13.62 21.52 -1.12
N ILE A 77 14.74 21.58 -1.83
CA ILE A 77 15.02 22.65 -2.80
C ILE A 77 14.61 22.16 -4.19
N LEU A 78 13.62 22.82 -4.79
CA LEU A 78 13.16 22.53 -6.15
C LEU A 78 14.09 23.17 -7.18
N SER A 79 13.95 22.75 -8.45
CA SER A 79 14.61 23.44 -9.56
C SER A 79 14.23 24.93 -9.57
N LYS A 80 15.22 25.81 -9.79
CA LYS A 80 15.14 27.28 -9.63
C LYS A 80 15.20 27.82 -8.19
N GLY A 81 15.59 27.01 -7.20
CA GLY A 81 15.94 27.47 -5.86
C GLY A 81 14.76 27.71 -4.92
N LYS A 82 13.53 27.38 -5.33
CA LYS A 82 12.34 27.48 -4.47
C LYS A 82 12.40 26.40 -3.38
N ALA A 83 12.32 26.81 -2.11
CA ALA A 83 12.22 25.89 -0.98
C ALA A 83 10.76 25.47 -0.74
N VAL A 84 10.54 24.17 -0.51
CA VAL A 84 9.29 23.61 -0.01
C VAL A 84 9.58 22.91 1.31
N PHE A 85 8.69 23.14 2.29
CA PHE A 85 8.82 22.56 3.62
C PHE A 85 7.76 21.48 3.82
N ARG A 86 8.15 20.41 4.50
CA ARG A 86 7.19 19.38 4.93
C ARG A 86 6.18 20.00 5.91
N PRO A 87 4.87 19.77 5.75
CA PRO A 87 3.88 20.19 6.72
C PRO A 87 4.16 19.63 8.12
N GLN A 88 4.06 20.46 9.16
CA GLN A 88 4.33 20.03 10.55
C GLN A 88 3.44 18.87 11.01
N ALA A 89 2.22 18.78 10.49
CA ALA A 89 1.30 17.67 10.78
C ALA A 89 1.81 16.29 10.30
N TYR A 90 2.86 16.26 9.47
CA TYR A 90 3.52 15.04 8.99
C TYR A 90 4.87 14.79 9.68
N ASN A 91 5.16 15.52 10.76
CA ASN A 91 6.28 15.16 11.62
C ASN A 91 5.95 13.83 12.31
N PRO A 92 6.92 12.93 12.44
CA PRO A 92 6.71 11.72 13.22
C PRO A 92 6.45 12.08 14.68
N PRO A 93 5.69 11.23 15.41
CA PRO A 93 5.51 11.42 16.85
C PRO A 93 6.86 11.43 17.57
N VAL A 94 6.98 12.29 18.59
CA VAL A 94 8.16 12.43 19.46
C VAL A 94 8.11 11.46 20.63
#